data_AF-A0A3D4TXZ4-F1
#
_entry.id   AF-A0A3D4TXZ4-F1
#
_cell.length_a   1.000
_cell.length_b   1.000
_cell.length_c   1.000
_cell.angle_alpha   90.00
_cell.angle_beta   90.00
_cell.angle_gamma   90.00
#
_symmetry.space_group_name_H-M   'P 1'
#
loop_
_entity.id
_entity.type
_entity.pdbx_description
1 polymer ?
#
loop_
_entity_poly.entity_id
_entity_poly.type
_entity_poly.pdbx_seq_one_letter_code
_entity_poly.pdbx_strand_id
1 'polypeptide(L)'
;MVSFTEKILVTLLAKLSNFIPEAGIWMNTLRPEWNDANNALVGNGASMVTVYYLRRFLAFTIELYSESRLDDFVISDELGILFIELNKAFVKYQETLEKGFDNHNRKRLADELGSAGSNYRERIYKGFSGEKRNLNKKELVSFFELALKYIDQSIDANKRNDSMYHAYNLVSFTDNAISIRYLYEMLEGQVAVLSSGKLNVNQVLELLNSLRKSSLYRPDQDSYILYPNKQLPSFLQKNIIPSEEVKRINALNQLVERGDSTIISKDNKGQFHFNANFSNDNFLRDVLNQLKFKPELNITNEDEKQIIDLYEKIFDHQSFTGRSGSFYKYEGLGSIYWHMVSKLLLSIGESIKNAESQNVKPEILNQLISHYFNVKNGIGAHKSPKDYGSFPFDPYSHTPLMLGVQQPGMTGQVKEDIISRFFELGIYINGGQLSINPTILRKTEFIETNNKTDNYNSPWLSFSYCSVDIVYLIDNSKGIDIVFCDGKIEQLSSYTLPVSLSQSIFNRQNEIKKLIVHFNNELMNKHLQ
;
A
#
# COMPACT_ATOMS: atom_id res chain seq x y z
N MET A 1 -28.89 -15.72 9.22
CA MET A 1 -27.42 -15.79 9.28
C MET A 1 -26.91 -16.04 7.86
N VAL A 2 -25.82 -15.42 7.43
CA VAL A 2 -25.27 -15.55 6.06
C VAL A 2 -24.00 -16.39 6.06
N SER A 3 -23.65 -17.01 4.93
CA SER A 3 -22.48 -17.89 4.81
C SER A 3 -21.17 -17.08 4.76
N PHE A 4 -20.03 -17.75 5.00
CA PHE A 4 -18.71 -17.13 4.80
C PHE A 4 -18.50 -16.70 3.34
N THR A 5 -19.00 -17.49 2.38
CA THR A 5 -18.98 -17.14 0.95
C THR A 5 -19.68 -15.82 0.68
N GLU A 6 -20.87 -15.61 1.27
CA GLU A 6 -21.59 -14.34 1.15
C GLU A 6 -20.77 -13.16 1.72
N LYS A 7 -20.08 -13.36 2.85
CA LYS A 7 -19.23 -12.34 3.47
C LYS A 7 -18.00 -11.98 2.63
N ILE A 8 -17.39 -12.96 1.95
CA ILE A 8 -16.29 -12.73 1.01
C ILE A 8 -16.78 -12.00 -0.23
N LEU A 9 -17.90 -12.45 -0.80
CA LEU A 9 -18.47 -11.84 -1.99
C LEU A 9 -18.91 -10.41 -1.76
N VAL A 10 -19.59 -10.08 -0.67
CA VAL A 10 -20.04 -8.71 -0.43
C VAL A 10 -18.88 -7.72 -0.35
N THR A 11 -17.75 -8.10 0.28
CA THR A 11 -16.58 -7.21 0.37
C THR A 11 -15.86 -7.07 -0.97
N LEU A 12 -15.75 -8.17 -1.73
CA LEU A 12 -15.08 -8.19 -3.03
C LEU A 12 -15.90 -7.44 -4.09
N LEU A 13 -17.18 -7.75 -4.22
CA LEU A 13 -18.06 -7.12 -5.21
C LEU A 13 -18.24 -5.62 -4.94
N ALA A 14 -18.21 -5.17 -3.68
CA ALA A 14 -18.18 -3.74 -3.35
C ALA A 14 -16.89 -3.04 -3.81
N LYS A 15 -15.75 -3.74 -3.85
CA LYS A 15 -14.51 -3.20 -4.43
C LYS A 15 -14.58 -3.20 -5.95
N LEU A 16 -15.00 -4.32 -6.56
CA LEU A 16 -15.11 -4.45 -8.01
C LEU A 16 -16.17 -3.51 -8.61
N SER A 17 -17.24 -3.15 -7.88
CA SER A 17 -18.19 -2.12 -8.33
C SER A 17 -17.59 -0.71 -8.40
N ASN A 18 -16.43 -0.50 -7.77
CA ASN A 18 -15.68 0.75 -7.79
C ASN A 18 -14.38 0.64 -8.60
N PHE A 19 -14.16 -0.47 -9.30
CA PHE A 19 -12.97 -0.67 -10.11
C PHE A 19 -13.06 0.15 -11.41
N ILE A 20 -12.05 0.99 -11.62
CA ILE A 20 -11.86 1.74 -12.86
C ILE A 20 -10.64 1.12 -13.56
N PRO A 21 -10.82 0.47 -14.74
CA PRO A 21 -9.74 -0.19 -15.46
C PRO A 21 -8.54 0.75 -15.67
N GLU A 22 -7.34 0.24 -15.39
CA GLU A 22 -6.05 0.96 -15.46
C GLU A 22 -5.90 2.13 -14.48
N ALA A 23 -6.93 2.53 -13.74
CA ALA A 23 -6.83 3.63 -12.77
C ALA A 23 -6.73 3.15 -11.32
N GLY A 24 -7.48 2.12 -10.93
CA GLY A 24 -7.52 1.64 -9.55
C GLY A 24 -8.93 1.44 -9.00
N ILE A 25 -9.03 1.24 -7.68
CA ILE A 25 -10.32 1.30 -6.97
C ILE A 25 -10.65 2.76 -6.65
N TRP A 26 -11.80 3.23 -7.11
CA TRP A 26 -12.25 4.61 -6.91
C TRP A 26 -12.44 4.95 -5.42
N MET A 27 -11.85 6.06 -4.97
CA MET A 27 -11.90 6.55 -3.59
C MET A 27 -13.09 7.48 -3.38
N ASN A 28 -14.31 6.95 -3.28
CA ASN A 28 -15.55 7.73 -3.27
C ASN A 28 -16.40 7.61 -1.98
N THR A 29 -15.84 7.05 -0.91
CA THR A 29 -16.58 6.73 0.32
C THR A 29 -16.39 7.76 1.45
N LEU A 30 -16.07 9.01 1.11
CA LEU A 30 -15.92 10.15 2.02
C LEU A 30 -14.77 10.02 3.05
N ARG A 31 -13.91 9.00 2.94
CA ARG A 31 -12.75 8.80 3.81
C ARG A 31 -11.54 8.33 3.00
N PRO A 32 -10.32 8.71 3.42
CA PRO A 32 -9.10 8.23 2.78
C PRO A 32 -8.84 6.75 3.11
N GLU A 33 -7.79 6.21 2.49
CA GLU A 33 -7.19 4.93 2.89
C GLU A 33 -6.19 5.13 4.05
N TRP A 34 -5.01 4.50 4.02
CA TRP A 34 -4.05 4.53 5.12
C TRP A 34 -3.47 5.93 5.38
N ASN A 35 -3.11 6.66 4.31
CA ASN A 35 -2.49 7.98 4.42
C ASN A 35 -3.53 9.11 4.55
N ASP A 36 -3.87 9.47 5.78
CA ASP A 36 -4.80 10.58 6.05
C ASP A 36 -4.28 11.94 5.58
N ALA A 37 -2.96 12.11 5.42
CA ALA A 37 -2.41 13.36 4.87
C ALA A 37 -2.71 13.56 3.38
N ASN A 38 -3.07 12.49 2.66
CA ASN A 38 -3.55 12.51 1.27
C ASN A 38 -5.09 12.46 1.17
N ASN A 39 -5.81 12.99 2.16
CA ASN A 39 -7.28 12.91 2.22
C ASN A 39 -8.02 13.66 1.10
N ALA A 40 -7.40 14.61 0.41
CA ALA A 40 -8.04 15.29 -0.72
C ALA A 40 -8.06 14.43 -1.99
N LEU A 41 -7.42 13.25 -1.99
CA LEU A 41 -7.63 12.24 -3.02
C LEU A 41 -9.05 11.64 -2.98
N VAL A 42 -9.78 11.77 -1.86
CA VAL A 42 -11.17 11.31 -1.82
C VAL A 42 -12.01 12.13 -2.79
N GLY A 43 -12.72 11.46 -3.69
CA GLY A 43 -13.50 12.06 -4.76
C GLY A 43 -12.93 11.71 -6.14
N ASN A 44 -11.72 12.17 -6.45
CA ASN A 44 -11.10 11.97 -7.77
C ASN A 44 -9.95 10.96 -7.76
N GLY A 45 -9.54 10.46 -6.60
CA GLY A 45 -8.49 9.46 -6.46
C GLY A 45 -8.95 8.06 -6.84
N ALA A 46 -8.07 7.31 -7.48
CA ALA A 46 -8.20 5.87 -7.71
C ALA A 46 -6.97 5.16 -7.13
N SER A 47 -7.20 4.17 -6.27
CA SER A 47 -6.19 3.45 -5.50
C SER A 47 -5.70 2.22 -6.26
N MET A 48 -4.46 2.27 -6.72
CA MET A 48 -3.75 1.08 -7.19
C MET A 48 -3.20 0.26 -6.03
N VAL A 49 -2.92 0.90 -4.88
CA VAL A 49 -2.58 0.23 -3.61
C VAL A 49 -3.60 -0.87 -3.28
N THR A 50 -4.89 -0.54 -3.29
CA THR A 50 -5.95 -1.51 -3.04
C THR A 50 -6.08 -2.53 -4.18
N VAL A 51 -5.81 -2.17 -5.43
CA VAL A 51 -5.78 -3.14 -6.55
C VAL A 51 -4.68 -4.18 -6.34
N TYR A 52 -3.48 -3.78 -5.90
CA TYR A 52 -2.38 -4.72 -5.63
C TYR A 52 -2.73 -5.73 -4.54
N TYR A 53 -3.37 -5.28 -3.45
CA TYR A 53 -3.85 -6.19 -2.40
C TYR A 53 -5.07 -7.00 -2.85
N LEU A 54 -5.93 -6.45 -3.71
CA LEU A 54 -7.08 -7.16 -4.28
C LEU A 54 -6.62 -8.31 -5.19
N ARG A 55 -5.51 -8.12 -5.90
CA ARG A 55 -4.85 -9.17 -6.68
C ARG A 55 -4.46 -10.35 -5.78
N ARG A 56 -3.76 -10.08 -4.67
CA ARG A 56 -3.39 -11.10 -3.67
C ARG A 56 -4.63 -11.80 -3.11
N PHE A 57 -5.66 -11.01 -2.78
CA PHE A 57 -6.92 -11.53 -2.25
C PHE A 57 -7.63 -12.46 -3.26
N LEU A 58 -7.74 -12.05 -4.53
CA LEU A 58 -8.35 -12.86 -5.58
C LEU A 58 -7.60 -14.17 -5.80
N ALA A 59 -6.26 -14.12 -5.89
CA ALA A 59 -5.43 -15.32 -6.02
C ALA A 59 -5.66 -16.30 -4.86
N PHE A 60 -5.67 -15.80 -3.62
CA PHE A 60 -6.00 -16.62 -2.44
C PHE A 60 -7.42 -17.19 -2.50
N THR A 61 -8.42 -16.40 -2.92
CA THR A 61 -9.80 -16.91 -3.02
C THR A 61 -9.94 -17.97 -4.10
N ILE A 62 -9.25 -17.85 -5.24
CA ILE A 62 -9.26 -18.87 -6.29
C ILE A 62 -8.78 -20.21 -5.74
N GLU A 63 -7.65 -20.21 -5.01
CA GLU A 63 -7.11 -21.41 -4.34
C GLU A 63 -8.13 -21.96 -3.33
N LEU A 64 -8.61 -21.11 -2.41
CA LEU A 64 -9.56 -21.47 -1.35
C LEU A 64 -10.82 -22.18 -1.89
N TYR A 65 -11.41 -21.66 -2.96
CA TYR A 65 -12.62 -22.25 -3.55
C TYR A 65 -12.32 -23.43 -4.47
N SER A 66 -11.17 -23.46 -5.15
CA SER A 66 -10.76 -24.59 -5.99
C SER A 66 -10.51 -25.85 -5.17
N GLU A 67 -9.96 -25.70 -3.96
CA GLU A 67 -9.71 -26.81 -3.02
C GLU A 67 -10.95 -27.19 -2.19
N SER A 68 -12.04 -26.43 -2.29
CA SER A 68 -13.27 -26.71 -1.56
C SER A 68 -13.90 -28.03 -2.04
N ARG A 69 -14.33 -28.85 -1.07
CA ARG A 69 -15.12 -30.06 -1.28
C ARG A 69 -16.60 -29.76 -1.61
N LEU A 70 -17.05 -28.53 -1.42
CA LEU A 70 -18.41 -28.09 -1.74
C LEU A 70 -18.47 -27.65 -3.21
N ASP A 71 -19.52 -28.07 -3.92
CA ASP A 71 -19.75 -27.67 -5.31
C ASP A 71 -20.73 -26.49 -5.46
N ASP A 72 -21.56 -26.24 -4.46
CA ASP A 72 -22.55 -25.16 -4.47
C ASP A 72 -22.52 -24.34 -3.19
N PHE A 73 -22.77 -23.05 -3.32
CA PHE A 73 -22.78 -22.09 -2.23
C PHE A 73 -24.10 -21.32 -2.20
N VAL A 74 -24.70 -21.22 -1.02
CA VAL A 74 -25.96 -20.49 -0.82
C VAL A 74 -25.66 -19.05 -0.39
N ILE A 75 -26.22 -18.09 -1.14
CA ILE A 75 -26.11 -16.65 -0.87
C ILE A 75 -27.48 -15.96 -0.97
N SER A 76 -27.62 -14.76 -0.41
CA SER A 76 -28.80 -13.91 -0.63
C SER A 76 -29.00 -13.60 -2.12
N ASP A 77 -30.25 -13.67 -2.60
CA ASP A 77 -30.59 -13.47 -4.01
C ASP A 77 -30.08 -12.11 -4.54
N GLU A 78 -30.20 -11.06 -3.73
CA GLU A 78 -29.73 -9.72 -4.08
C GLU A 78 -28.24 -9.69 -4.41
N LEU A 79 -27.42 -10.41 -3.65
CA LEU A 79 -25.98 -10.48 -3.89
C LEU A 79 -25.68 -11.34 -5.12
N GLY A 80 -26.46 -12.39 -5.35
CA GLY A 80 -26.36 -13.20 -6.56
C GLY A 80 -26.64 -12.39 -7.83
N ILE A 81 -27.59 -11.47 -7.80
CA ILE A 81 -27.84 -10.54 -8.91
C ILE A 81 -26.65 -9.61 -9.11
N LEU A 82 -26.09 -9.01 -8.05
CA LEU A 82 -24.88 -8.18 -8.16
C LEU A 82 -23.73 -8.96 -8.81
N PHE A 83 -23.48 -10.20 -8.35
CA PHE A 83 -22.45 -11.07 -8.91
C PHE A 83 -22.65 -11.28 -10.41
N ILE A 84 -23.87 -11.63 -10.84
CA ILE A 84 -24.18 -11.88 -12.24
C ILE A 84 -23.96 -10.65 -13.10
N GLU A 85 -24.42 -9.47 -12.65
CA GLU A 85 -24.27 -8.22 -13.42
C GLU A 85 -22.80 -7.80 -13.54
N LEU A 86 -22.00 -7.93 -12.47
CA LEU A 86 -20.55 -7.69 -12.53
C LEU A 86 -19.85 -8.68 -13.48
N ASN A 87 -20.22 -9.96 -13.42
CA ASN A 87 -19.67 -10.97 -14.31
C ASN A 87 -20.01 -10.68 -15.78
N LYS A 88 -21.27 -10.32 -16.08
CA LYS A 88 -21.69 -9.93 -17.44
C LYS A 88 -20.88 -8.74 -17.96
N ALA A 89 -20.67 -7.71 -17.14
CA ALA A 89 -19.85 -6.56 -17.51
C ALA A 89 -18.42 -7.00 -17.83
N PHE A 90 -17.77 -7.79 -16.97
CA PHE A 90 -16.41 -8.28 -17.24
C PHE A 90 -16.32 -9.20 -18.47
N VAL A 91 -17.30 -10.06 -18.72
CA VAL A 91 -17.30 -10.90 -19.94
C VAL A 91 -17.43 -10.03 -21.19
N LYS A 92 -18.33 -9.04 -21.16
CA LYS A 92 -18.60 -8.14 -22.29
C LYS A 92 -17.35 -7.37 -22.76
N TYR A 93 -16.49 -6.93 -21.85
CA TYR A 93 -15.29 -6.15 -22.18
C TYR A 93 -14.00 -6.97 -22.23
N GLN A 94 -14.07 -8.31 -22.12
CA GLN A 94 -12.88 -9.17 -21.97
C GLN A 94 -11.87 -8.99 -23.11
N GLU A 95 -12.34 -8.81 -24.35
CA GLU A 95 -11.46 -8.59 -25.52
C GLU A 95 -10.66 -7.28 -25.44
N THR A 96 -11.08 -6.32 -24.59
CA THR A 96 -10.37 -5.05 -24.39
C THR A 96 -9.08 -5.23 -23.58
N LEU A 97 -8.97 -6.31 -22.79
CA LEU A 97 -7.79 -6.60 -21.96
C LEU A 97 -6.49 -6.67 -22.79
N GLU A 98 -6.55 -7.22 -24.00
CA GLU A 98 -5.36 -7.39 -24.85
C GLU A 98 -4.87 -6.05 -25.43
N LYS A 99 -5.78 -5.10 -25.64
CA LYS A 99 -5.49 -3.81 -26.29
C LYS A 99 -5.26 -2.67 -25.29
N GLY A 100 -5.72 -2.83 -24.05
CA GLY A 100 -5.83 -1.75 -23.07
C GLY A 100 -7.11 -0.94 -23.24
N PHE A 101 -7.38 -0.06 -22.28
CA PHE A 101 -8.61 0.72 -22.21
C PHE A 101 -8.40 2.17 -22.66
N ASP A 102 -9.08 2.57 -23.74
CA ASP A 102 -9.29 4.00 -24.00
C ASP A 102 -10.26 4.60 -22.97
N ASN A 103 -10.30 5.94 -22.91
CA ASN A 103 -11.12 6.67 -21.92
C ASN A 103 -12.62 6.37 -22.04
N HIS A 104 -13.13 6.03 -23.24
CA HIS A 104 -14.55 5.72 -23.46
C HIS A 104 -14.90 4.31 -22.99
N ASN A 105 -14.09 3.32 -23.35
CA ASN A 105 -14.21 1.95 -22.87
C ASN A 105 -14.07 1.86 -21.34
N ARG A 106 -13.13 2.62 -20.76
CA ARG A 106 -12.98 2.76 -19.32
C ARG A 106 -14.26 3.27 -18.64
N LYS A 107 -14.87 4.34 -19.20
CA LYS A 107 -16.15 4.88 -18.70
C LYS A 107 -17.26 3.84 -18.77
N ARG A 108 -17.42 3.18 -19.92
CA ARG A 108 -18.51 2.21 -20.13
C ARG A 108 -18.45 1.04 -19.15
N LEU A 109 -17.28 0.44 -18.94
CA LEU A 109 -17.13 -0.63 -17.96
C LEU A 109 -17.34 -0.12 -16.53
N ALA A 110 -16.75 1.02 -16.16
CA ALA A 110 -16.94 1.59 -14.82
C ALA A 110 -18.41 1.93 -14.52
N ASP A 111 -19.17 2.43 -15.49
CA ASP A 111 -20.60 2.70 -15.36
C ASP A 111 -21.41 1.42 -15.13
N GLU A 112 -21.14 0.35 -15.88
CA GLU A 112 -21.84 -0.93 -15.73
C GLU A 112 -21.58 -1.53 -14.34
N LEU A 113 -20.32 -1.52 -13.88
CA LEU A 113 -19.93 -2.00 -12.55
C LEU A 113 -20.54 -1.14 -11.43
N GLY A 114 -20.46 0.18 -11.55
CA GLY A 114 -20.98 1.13 -10.58
C GLY A 114 -22.50 1.11 -10.50
N SER A 115 -23.20 0.99 -11.63
CA SER A 115 -24.66 0.89 -11.70
C SER A 115 -25.16 -0.41 -11.06
N ALA A 116 -24.50 -1.54 -11.33
CA ALA A 116 -24.83 -2.81 -10.67
C ALA A 116 -24.67 -2.72 -9.15
N GLY A 117 -23.57 -2.13 -8.66
CA GLY A 117 -23.37 -1.86 -7.23
C GLY A 117 -24.41 -0.91 -6.64
N SER A 118 -24.91 0.04 -7.43
CA SER A 118 -25.97 0.99 -7.06
C SER A 118 -27.32 0.34 -6.90
N ASN A 119 -27.72 -0.44 -7.88
CA ASN A 119 -28.97 -1.19 -7.85
C ASN A 119 -29.00 -2.18 -6.67
N TYR A 120 -27.87 -2.84 -6.38
CA TYR A 120 -27.75 -3.73 -5.22
C TYR A 120 -28.00 -2.98 -3.90
N ARG A 121 -27.24 -1.90 -3.63
CA ARG A 121 -27.38 -1.18 -2.36
C ARG A 121 -28.75 -0.53 -2.19
N GLU A 122 -29.34 0.00 -3.27
CA GLU A 122 -30.69 0.57 -3.24
C GLU A 122 -31.77 -0.48 -2.90
N ARG A 123 -31.61 -1.72 -3.39
CA ARG A 123 -32.47 -2.83 -2.99
C ARG A 123 -32.26 -3.17 -1.51
N ILE A 124 -31.02 -3.29 -1.06
CA ILE A 124 -30.70 -3.63 0.34
C ILE A 124 -31.14 -2.54 1.33
N TYR A 125 -31.09 -1.26 0.98
CA TYR A 125 -31.59 -0.18 1.82
C TYR A 125 -33.10 -0.28 2.09
N LYS A 126 -33.85 -1.01 1.25
CA LYS A 126 -35.27 -1.34 1.46
C LYS A 126 -35.48 -2.64 2.27
N GLY A 127 -34.40 -3.35 2.61
CA GLY A 127 -34.41 -4.63 3.32
C GLY A 127 -34.00 -5.81 2.43
N PHE A 128 -33.72 -6.95 3.07
CA PHE A 128 -33.48 -8.23 2.39
C PHE A 128 -34.81 -8.96 2.16
N SER A 129 -34.99 -9.58 1.00
CA SER A 129 -36.19 -10.39 0.72
C SER A 129 -36.23 -11.69 1.54
N GLY A 130 -35.06 -12.18 1.99
CA GLY A 130 -34.90 -13.48 2.63
C GLY A 130 -34.70 -14.63 1.63
N GLU A 131 -34.88 -14.37 0.34
CA GLU A 131 -34.66 -15.35 -0.72
C GLU A 131 -33.17 -15.68 -0.87
N LYS A 132 -32.92 -16.92 -1.28
CA LYS A 132 -31.58 -17.46 -1.44
C LYS A 132 -31.38 -17.98 -2.86
N ARG A 133 -30.15 -17.85 -3.34
CA ARG A 133 -29.68 -18.34 -4.63
C ARG A 133 -28.48 -19.26 -4.44
N ASN A 134 -28.43 -20.32 -5.22
CA ASN A 134 -27.26 -21.19 -5.33
C ASN A 134 -26.29 -20.63 -6.37
N LEU A 135 -25.02 -20.63 -6.02
CA LEU A 135 -23.91 -20.27 -6.89
C LEU A 135 -22.98 -21.47 -7.03
N ASN A 136 -22.69 -21.89 -8.25
CA ASN A 136 -21.83 -23.04 -8.47
C ASN A 136 -20.34 -22.68 -8.32
N LYS A 137 -19.54 -23.59 -7.77
CA LYS A 137 -18.08 -23.44 -7.62
C LYS A 137 -17.40 -23.03 -8.91
N LYS A 138 -17.77 -23.64 -10.06
CA LYS A 138 -17.15 -23.33 -11.35
C LYS A 138 -17.42 -21.91 -11.80
N GLU A 139 -18.65 -21.42 -11.60
CA GLU A 139 -19.03 -20.04 -11.92
C GLU A 139 -18.27 -19.05 -11.04
N LEU A 140 -18.17 -19.34 -9.74
CA LEU A 140 -17.46 -18.53 -8.76
C LEU A 140 -15.97 -18.40 -9.09
N VAL A 141 -15.30 -19.53 -9.33
CA VAL A 141 -13.88 -19.56 -9.69
C VAL A 141 -13.63 -18.87 -11.03
N SER A 142 -14.46 -19.14 -12.05
CA SER A 142 -14.33 -18.49 -13.37
C SER A 142 -14.47 -16.97 -13.28
N PHE A 143 -15.39 -16.48 -12.45
CA PHE A 143 -15.54 -15.04 -12.19
C PHE A 143 -14.29 -14.46 -11.52
N PHE A 144 -13.74 -15.13 -10.51
CA PHE A 144 -12.52 -14.65 -9.82
C PHE A 144 -11.30 -14.63 -10.75
N GLU A 145 -11.13 -15.65 -11.58
CA GLU A 145 -10.07 -15.71 -12.59
C GLU A 145 -10.23 -14.59 -13.62
N LEU A 146 -11.46 -14.31 -14.08
CA LEU A 146 -11.72 -13.21 -15.00
C LEU A 146 -11.42 -11.87 -14.34
N ALA A 147 -11.91 -11.62 -13.13
CA ALA A 147 -11.62 -10.40 -12.38
C ALA A 147 -10.10 -10.24 -12.15
N LEU A 148 -9.39 -11.33 -11.85
CA LEU A 148 -7.93 -11.32 -11.69
C LEU A 148 -7.22 -10.87 -12.97
N LYS A 149 -7.70 -11.25 -14.17
CA LYS A 149 -7.13 -10.77 -15.44
C LYS A 149 -7.26 -9.25 -15.62
N TYR A 150 -8.40 -8.67 -15.26
CA TYR A 150 -8.60 -7.21 -15.26
C TYR A 150 -7.65 -6.50 -14.29
N ILE A 151 -7.51 -7.06 -13.09
CA ILE A 151 -6.61 -6.56 -12.06
C ILE A 151 -5.16 -6.64 -12.52
N ASP A 152 -4.71 -7.78 -13.03
CA ASP A 152 -3.36 -7.98 -13.55
C ASP A 152 -3.04 -7.03 -14.71
N GLN A 153 -3.97 -6.85 -15.67
CA GLN A 153 -3.80 -5.89 -16.77
C GLN A 153 -3.66 -4.44 -16.24
N SER A 154 -4.46 -4.06 -15.23
CA SER A 154 -4.37 -2.73 -14.63
C SER A 154 -3.05 -2.53 -13.87
N ILE A 155 -2.52 -3.58 -13.24
CA ILE A 155 -1.18 -3.55 -12.60
C ILE A 155 -0.11 -3.32 -13.67
N ASP A 156 -0.17 -4.05 -14.77
CA ASP A 156 0.80 -3.94 -15.86
C ASP A 156 0.76 -2.53 -16.51
N ALA A 157 -0.43 -1.95 -16.67
CA ALA A 157 -0.62 -0.58 -17.16
C ALA A 157 -0.14 0.52 -16.18
N ASN A 158 0.15 0.16 -14.92
CA ASN A 158 0.60 1.10 -13.88
C ASN A 158 2.10 0.97 -13.53
N LYS A 159 2.87 0.22 -14.32
CA LYS A 159 4.34 0.24 -14.23
C LYS A 159 4.86 1.57 -14.79
N ARG A 160 5.70 2.25 -14.02
CA ARG A 160 6.39 3.48 -14.43
C ARG A 160 7.64 3.18 -15.25
N ASN A 161 8.13 4.19 -15.96
CA ASN A 161 9.38 4.10 -16.73
C ASN A 161 10.64 3.89 -15.86
N ASP A 162 10.57 4.22 -14.57
CA ASP A 162 11.63 3.98 -13.59
C ASP A 162 11.50 2.62 -12.89
N SER A 163 10.60 1.75 -13.37
CA SER A 163 10.30 0.41 -12.84
C SER A 163 9.65 0.37 -11.46
N MET A 164 9.29 1.52 -10.89
CA MET A 164 8.33 1.61 -9.78
C MET A 164 6.90 1.51 -10.31
N TYR A 165 5.92 1.54 -9.39
CA TYR A 165 4.51 1.44 -9.72
C TYR A 165 3.72 2.61 -9.14
N HIS A 166 2.66 3.03 -9.85
CA HIS A 166 1.77 4.09 -9.36
C HIS A 166 0.98 3.63 -8.12
N ALA A 167 0.93 4.46 -7.08
CA ALA A 167 0.17 4.15 -5.87
C ALA A 167 -1.29 4.62 -5.96
N TYR A 168 -1.44 5.89 -6.33
CA TYR A 168 -2.71 6.57 -6.47
C TYR A 168 -2.71 7.34 -7.78
N ASN A 169 -3.84 7.28 -8.48
CA ASN A 169 -4.09 7.99 -9.72
C ASN A 169 -5.23 8.99 -9.51
N LEU A 170 -5.31 9.99 -10.38
CA LEU A 170 -6.44 10.91 -10.46
C LEU A 170 -7.30 10.54 -11.66
N VAL A 171 -8.61 10.54 -11.47
CA VAL A 171 -9.59 10.34 -12.54
C VAL A 171 -10.42 11.60 -12.75
N SER A 172 -10.69 11.93 -14.01
CA SER A 172 -11.62 12.99 -14.40
C SER A 172 -12.72 12.39 -15.24
N PHE A 173 -13.96 12.65 -14.81
CA PHE A 173 -15.17 12.15 -15.44
C PHE A 173 -15.74 13.21 -16.38
N THR A 174 -16.06 12.80 -17.60
CA THR A 174 -16.96 13.52 -18.50
C THR A 174 -18.16 12.62 -18.82
N ASP A 175 -19.14 13.14 -19.55
CA ASP A 175 -20.35 12.38 -19.90
C ASP A 175 -20.01 11.01 -20.53
N ASN A 176 -18.99 10.98 -21.39
CA ASN A 176 -18.67 9.81 -22.20
C ASN A 176 -17.27 9.22 -21.96
N ALA A 177 -16.47 9.75 -21.02
CA ALA A 177 -15.08 9.34 -20.84
C ALA A 177 -14.58 9.43 -19.39
N ILE A 178 -13.64 8.55 -19.03
CA ILE A 178 -12.81 8.65 -17.82
C ILE A 178 -11.36 8.76 -18.24
N SER A 179 -10.73 9.91 -17.96
CA SER A 179 -9.29 10.09 -18.17
C SER A 179 -8.51 9.84 -16.89
N ILE A 180 -7.26 9.39 -17.04
CA ILE A 180 -6.33 9.14 -15.92
C ILE A 180 -5.21 10.18 -15.97
N ARG A 181 -4.89 10.76 -14.81
CA ARG A 181 -3.69 11.56 -14.58
C ARG A 181 -2.88 10.90 -13.46
N TYR A 182 -1.61 10.63 -13.73
CA TYR A 182 -0.72 9.97 -12.78
C TYR A 182 -0.13 10.94 -11.75
N LEU A 183 0.07 10.47 -10.52
CA LEU A 183 0.77 11.18 -9.47
C LEU A 183 2.25 10.77 -9.40
N TYR A 184 3.01 11.52 -8.61
CA TYR A 184 4.40 11.21 -8.26
C TYR A 184 4.54 9.83 -7.60
N GLU A 185 5.75 9.28 -7.59
CA GLU A 185 6.07 8.02 -6.93
C GLU A 185 5.74 8.06 -5.43
N MET A 186 5.21 6.97 -4.89
CA MET A 186 4.94 6.86 -3.46
C MET A 186 5.40 5.51 -2.93
N LEU A 187 6.00 5.49 -1.74
CA LEU A 187 6.52 4.28 -1.11
C LEU A 187 5.42 3.22 -0.93
N GLU A 188 4.21 3.65 -0.59
CA GLU A 188 3.06 2.78 -0.35
C GLU A 188 2.68 1.93 -1.57
N GLY A 189 2.76 2.48 -2.79
CA GLY A 189 2.52 1.71 -4.01
C GLY A 189 3.55 0.60 -4.21
N GLN A 190 4.79 0.85 -3.78
CA GLN A 190 5.90 -0.10 -3.94
C GLN A 190 5.73 -1.27 -2.97
N VAL A 191 5.42 -0.97 -1.71
CA VAL A 191 5.05 -1.97 -0.70
C VAL A 191 3.89 -2.83 -1.20
N ALA A 192 2.82 -2.20 -1.70
CA ALA A 192 1.63 -2.91 -2.10
C ALA A 192 1.86 -3.82 -3.33
N VAL A 193 2.57 -3.35 -4.36
CA VAL A 193 2.86 -4.18 -5.55
C VAL A 193 3.83 -5.32 -5.23
N LEU A 194 4.81 -5.13 -4.34
CA LEU A 194 5.68 -6.20 -3.84
C LEU A 194 4.86 -7.29 -3.13
N SER A 195 3.86 -6.89 -2.34
CA SER A 195 2.96 -7.81 -1.64
C SER A 195 1.84 -8.40 -2.51
N SER A 196 1.71 -8.03 -3.79
CA SER A 196 0.63 -8.50 -4.66
C SER A 196 0.76 -9.97 -5.09
N GLY A 197 2.00 -10.48 -5.12
CA GLY A 197 2.35 -11.76 -5.73
C GLY A 197 2.30 -11.78 -7.26
N LYS A 198 2.12 -10.62 -7.93
CA LYS A 198 2.11 -10.49 -9.39
C LYS A 198 3.51 -10.49 -9.98
N LEU A 199 4.45 -9.83 -9.30
CA LEU A 199 5.81 -9.67 -9.80
C LEU A 199 6.60 -10.97 -9.67
N ASN A 200 7.35 -11.31 -10.71
CA ASN A 200 8.39 -12.33 -10.60
C ASN A 200 9.61 -11.79 -9.84
N VAL A 201 10.51 -12.69 -9.43
CA VAL A 201 11.67 -12.36 -8.59
C VAL A 201 12.58 -11.29 -9.23
N ASN A 202 12.76 -11.31 -10.55
CA ASN A 202 13.59 -10.31 -11.25
C ASN A 202 12.93 -8.93 -11.25
N GLN A 203 11.61 -8.87 -11.45
CA GLN A 203 10.85 -7.61 -11.38
C GLN A 203 10.86 -7.03 -9.97
N VAL A 204 10.79 -7.87 -8.93
CA VAL A 204 10.96 -7.44 -7.54
C VAL A 204 12.34 -6.79 -7.34
N LEU A 205 13.40 -7.47 -7.78
CA LEU A 205 14.76 -6.95 -7.64
C LEU A 205 14.96 -5.64 -8.43
N GLU A 206 14.42 -5.56 -9.64
CA GLU A 206 14.41 -4.34 -10.47
C GLU A 206 13.76 -3.18 -9.72
N LEU A 207 12.55 -3.40 -9.16
CA LEU A 207 11.83 -2.40 -8.39
C LEU A 207 12.61 -1.94 -7.16
N LEU A 208 13.18 -2.87 -6.37
CA LEU A 208 13.96 -2.52 -5.18
C LEU A 208 15.23 -1.73 -5.52
N ASN A 209 15.90 -2.10 -6.62
CA ASN A 209 17.04 -1.35 -7.15
C ASN A 209 16.66 0.07 -7.58
N SER A 210 15.50 0.24 -8.23
CA SER A 210 14.97 1.55 -8.59
C SER A 210 14.57 2.37 -7.37
N LEU A 211 13.88 1.76 -6.40
CA LEU A 211 13.48 2.41 -5.16
C LEU A 211 14.67 2.98 -4.39
N ARG A 212 15.77 2.21 -4.30
CA ARG A 212 17.03 2.65 -3.65
C ARG A 212 17.67 3.86 -4.35
N LYS A 213 17.45 4.02 -5.66
CA LYS A 213 17.99 5.13 -6.47
C LYS A 213 16.99 6.30 -6.63
N SER A 214 15.77 6.13 -6.14
CA SER A 214 14.69 7.09 -6.32
C SER A 214 14.82 8.30 -5.38
N SER A 215 14.00 9.32 -5.65
CA SER A 215 13.82 10.48 -4.76
C SER A 215 13.23 10.12 -3.39
N LEU A 216 12.69 8.89 -3.24
CA LEU A 216 12.15 8.40 -1.98
C LEU A 216 13.25 7.96 -1.02
N TYR A 217 14.46 7.66 -1.50
CA TYR A 217 15.57 7.33 -0.62
C TYR A 217 16.13 8.59 0.04
N ARG A 218 16.17 8.58 1.38
CA ARG A 218 16.66 9.64 2.24
C ARG A 218 18.02 9.24 2.85
N PRO A 219 19.15 9.78 2.34
CA PRO A 219 20.49 9.28 2.66
C PRO A 219 20.95 9.49 4.11
N ASP A 220 20.58 10.60 4.76
CA ASP A 220 21.01 10.91 6.14
C ASP A 220 20.46 9.92 7.17
N GLN A 221 19.36 9.25 6.85
CA GLN A 221 18.72 8.23 7.68
C GLN A 221 18.78 6.83 7.06
N ASP A 222 19.44 6.66 5.91
CA ASP A 222 19.50 5.40 5.14
C ASP A 222 18.13 4.71 5.01
N SER A 223 17.08 5.47 4.70
CA SER A 223 15.70 4.96 4.70
C SER A 223 14.83 5.67 3.67
N TYR A 224 13.51 5.51 3.73
CA TYR A 224 12.58 5.95 2.69
C TYR A 224 11.51 6.92 3.21
N ILE A 225 11.26 7.99 2.46
CA ILE A 225 10.12 8.90 2.67
C ILE A 225 8.90 8.42 1.89
N LEU A 226 7.70 8.89 2.28
CA LEU A 226 6.45 8.42 1.67
C LEU A 226 6.29 8.86 0.20
N TYR A 227 6.76 10.05 -0.12
CA TYR A 227 6.71 10.68 -1.43
C TYR A 227 7.83 11.73 -1.56
N PRO A 228 8.17 12.17 -2.78
CA PRO A 228 9.32 13.02 -3.02
C PRO A 228 9.25 14.31 -2.20
N ASN A 229 10.36 14.64 -1.54
CA ASN A 229 10.50 15.95 -0.91
C ASN A 229 10.52 17.03 -2.00
N LYS A 230 9.82 18.14 -1.78
CA LYS A 230 9.76 19.25 -2.75
C LYS A 230 9.89 20.60 -2.08
N GLN A 231 10.50 21.55 -2.78
CA GLN A 231 10.52 22.94 -2.35
C GLN A 231 9.17 23.58 -2.69
N LEU A 232 8.45 24.06 -1.68
CA LEU A 232 7.24 24.83 -1.89
C LEU A 232 7.61 26.28 -2.27
N PRO A 233 6.81 26.95 -3.12
CA PRO A 233 7.03 28.35 -3.40
C PRO A 233 7.03 29.16 -2.10
N SER A 234 7.98 30.08 -1.97
CA SER A 234 8.01 31.01 -0.84
C SER A 234 6.77 31.90 -0.85
N PHE A 235 6.46 32.54 0.28
CA PHE A 235 5.25 33.37 0.42
C PHE A 235 5.11 34.41 -0.70
N LEU A 236 6.21 35.06 -1.09
CA LEU A 236 6.22 36.09 -2.13
C LEU A 236 6.13 35.54 -3.57
N GLN A 237 6.32 34.23 -3.77
CA GLN A 237 6.28 33.58 -5.08
C GLN A 237 4.94 32.90 -5.39
N LYS A 238 4.12 32.61 -4.38
CA LYS A 238 2.91 31.77 -4.53
C LYS A 238 1.83 32.35 -5.44
N ASN A 239 1.68 33.67 -5.44
CA ASN A 239 0.54 34.34 -6.04
C ASN A 239 1.04 35.45 -6.97
N ILE A 240 1.69 35.10 -8.07
CA ILE A 240 2.17 36.06 -9.07
C ILE A 240 1.47 35.76 -10.40
N ILE A 241 0.69 36.72 -10.88
CA ILE A 241 0.02 36.65 -12.19
C ILE A 241 0.92 37.29 -13.25
N PRO A 242 1.26 36.57 -14.35
CA PRO A 242 1.98 37.16 -15.47
C PRO A 242 1.21 38.33 -16.09
N SER A 243 1.90 39.45 -16.39
CA SER A 243 1.28 40.66 -16.95
C SER A 243 0.52 40.40 -18.25
N GLU A 244 1.01 39.47 -19.08
CA GLU A 244 0.37 39.13 -20.36
C GLU A 244 -0.98 38.41 -20.16
N GLU A 245 -1.15 37.64 -19.09
CA GLU A 245 -2.43 37.01 -18.77
C GLU A 245 -3.47 38.06 -18.33
N VAL A 246 -3.02 39.07 -17.57
CA VAL A 246 -3.89 40.18 -17.14
C VAL A 246 -4.38 41.01 -18.33
N LYS A 247 -3.49 41.32 -19.28
CA LYS A 247 -3.86 42.07 -20.50
C LYS A 247 -4.77 41.28 -21.42
N ARG A 248 -4.61 39.95 -21.46
CA ARG A 248 -5.42 39.06 -22.30
C ARG A 248 -6.87 38.96 -21.83
N ILE A 249 -7.10 38.98 -20.52
CA ILE A 249 -8.42 38.82 -19.93
C ILE A 249 -9.02 40.20 -19.67
N ASN A 250 -9.99 40.59 -20.50
CA ASN A 250 -10.57 41.92 -20.50
C ASN A 250 -11.12 42.33 -19.12
N ALA A 251 -11.83 41.43 -18.43
CA ALA A 251 -12.34 41.70 -17.09
C ALA A 251 -11.24 41.99 -16.05
N LEU A 252 -10.08 41.31 -16.10
CA LEU A 252 -8.97 41.58 -15.17
C LEU A 252 -8.33 42.93 -15.47
N ASN A 253 -8.14 43.27 -16.74
CA ASN A 253 -7.59 44.57 -17.14
C ASN A 253 -8.49 45.73 -16.66
N GLN A 254 -9.82 45.60 -16.82
CA GLN A 254 -10.78 46.60 -16.34
C GLN A 254 -10.73 46.81 -14.82
N LEU A 255 -10.61 45.72 -14.05
CA LEU A 255 -10.47 45.81 -12.59
C LEU A 255 -9.19 46.54 -12.19
N VAL A 256 -8.08 46.24 -12.86
CA VAL A 256 -6.79 46.92 -12.64
C VAL A 256 -6.87 48.42 -12.97
N GLU A 257 -7.44 48.79 -14.12
CA GLU A 257 -7.58 50.19 -14.54
C GLU A 257 -8.44 51.03 -13.57
N ARG A 258 -9.42 50.39 -12.93
CA ARG A 258 -10.30 51.01 -11.94
C ARG A 258 -9.74 51.01 -10.52
N GLY A 259 -8.62 50.33 -10.28
CA GLY A 259 -8.10 50.10 -8.93
C GLY A 259 -9.00 49.22 -8.07
N ASP A 260 -9.86 48.40 -8.68
CA ASP A 260 -10.74 47.47 -7.98
C ASP A 260 -9.96 46.20 -7.58
N SER A 261 -9.64 46.09 -6.28
CA SER A 261 -8.87 44.98 -5.72
C SER A 261 -9.72 43.75 -5.35
N THR A 262 -10.97 43.67 -5.81
CA THR A 262 -11.89 42.59 -5.41
C THR A 262 -11.39 41.21 -5.88
N ILE A 263 -10.82 41.12 -7.10
CA ILE A 263 -10.23 39.87 -7.62
C ILE A 263 -8.72 39.97 -7.78
N ILE A 264 -8.22 41.11 -8.27
CA ILE A 264 -6.82 41.27 -8.68
C ILE A 264 -6.27 42.59 -8.11
N SER A 265 -5.02 42.58 -7.67
CA SER A 265 -4.31 43.78 -7.21
C SER A 265 -2.95 43.88 -7.89
N LYS A 266 -2.43 45.11 -8.01
CA LYS A 266 -1.08 45.39 -8.53
C LYS A 266 -0.22 45.93 -7.39
N ASP A 267 0.94 45.32 -7.16
CA ASP A 267 1.88 45.79 -6.13
C ASP A 267 2.70 47.02 -6.60
N ASN A 268 3.53 47.55 -5.70
CA ASN A 268 4.38 48.71 -5.99
C ASN A 268 5.55 48.41 -6.95
N LYS A 269 5.83 47.13 -7.24
CA LYS A 269 6.82 46.69 -8.25
C LYS A 269 6.17 46.38 -9.59
N GLY A 270 4.84 46.51 -9.68
CA GLY A 270 4.05 46.27 -10.87
C GLY A 270 3.70 44.81 -11.14
N GLN A 271 3.89 43.92 -10.16
CA GLN A 271 3.40 42.54 -10.21
C GLN A 271 1.91 42.48 -9.87
N PHE A 272 1.24 41.44 -10.35
CA PHE A 272 -0.18 41.25 -10.15
C PHE A 272 -0.44 40.04 -9.26
N HIS A 273 -1.47 40.13 -8.43
CA HIS A 273 -1.81 39.12 -7.42
C HIS A 273 -3.32 38.93 -7.36
N PHE A 274 -3.79 37.69 -7.25
CA PHE A 274 -5.17 37.42 -6.87
C PHE A 274 -5.41 37.91 -5.43
N ASN A 275 -6.66 38.24 -5.11
CA ASN A 275 -7.04 38.66 -3.76
C ASN A 275 -6.65 37.58 -2.74
N ALA A 276 -5.98 38.01 -1.66
CA ALA A 276 -5.41 37.10 -0.66
C ALA A 276 -6.48 36.36 0.18
N ASN A 277 -7.74 36.76 0.11
CA ASN A 277 -8.84 36.09 0.81
C ASN A 277 -9.32 34.80 0.11
N PHE A 278 -8.84 34.52 -1.10
CA PHE A 278 -9.24 33.30 -1.82
C PHE A 278 -8.43 32.11 -1.35
N SER A 279 -9.13 31.09 -0.84
CA SER A 279 -8.51 29.81 -0.45
C SER A 279 -8.64 28.74 -1.53
N ASN A 280 -9.60 28.86 -2.46
CA ASN A 280 -9.84 27.97 -3.60
C ASN A 280 -10.77 28.67 -4.61
N ASP A 281 -11.08 28.00 -5.72
CA ASP A 281 -11.87 28.57 -6.82
C ASP A 281 -13.33 28.85 -6.43
N ASN A 282 -13.92 28.19 -5.42
CA ASN A 282 -15.28 28.51 -4.98
C ASN A 282 -15.40 29.94 -4.46
N PHE A 283 -14.42 30.42 -3.68
CA PHE A 283 -14.39 31.82 -3.22
C PHE A 283 -14.28 32.80 -4.39
N LEU A 284 -13.48 32.46 -5.40
CA LEU A 284 -13.35 33.25 -6.61
C LEU A 284 -14.67 33.28 -7.41
N ARG A 285 -15.36 32.13 -7.54
CA ARG A 285 -16.67 32.01 -8.19
C ARG A 285 -17.74 32.83 -7.49
N ASP A 286 -17.79 32.78 -6.15
CA ASP A 286 -18.74 33.56 -5.36
C ASP A 286 -18.57 35.06 -5.61
N VAL A 287 -17.32 35.52 -5.65
CA VAL A 287 -16.99 36.92 -5.97
C VAL A 287 -17.30 37.28 -7.41
N LEU A 288 -16.95 36.42 -8.38
CA LEU A 288 -17.29 36.64 -9.80
C LEU A 288 -18.80 36.75 -10.00
N ASN A 289 -19.59 35.90 -9.32
CA ASN A 289 -21.04 35.96 -9.35
C ASN A 289 -21.57 37.30 -8.83
N GLN A 290 -20.99 37.84 -7.74
CA GLN A 290 -21.37 39.15 -7.23
C GLN A 290 -21.02 40.28 -8.21
N LEU A 291 -19.85 40.21 -8.85
CA LEU A 291 -19.39 41.25 -9.78
C LEU A 291 -20.20 41.30 -11.07
N LYS A 292 -20.77 40.18 -11.54
CA LYS A 292 -21.67 40.15 -12.70
C LYS A 292 -22.92 41.02 -12.55
N PHE A 293 -23.34 41.29 -11.32
CA PHE A 293 -24.50 42.15 -11.04
C PHE A 293 -24.15 43.64 -10.92
N LYS A 294 -22.87 44.02 -10.99
CA LYS A 294 -22.46 45.43 -10.99
C LYS A 294 -22.65 46.00 -12.41
N PRO A 295 -23.49 47.03 -12.60
CA PRO A 295 -23.76 47.61 -13.93
C PRO A 295 -22.52 48.15 -14.64
N GLU A 296 -21.48 48.44 -13.86
CA GLU A 296 -20.27 49.12 -14.29
C GLU A 296 -19.19 48.17 -14.82
N LEU A 297 -19.37 46.86 -14.65
CA LEU A 297 -18.44 45.81 -15.07
C LEU A 297 -19.13 44.87 -16.05
N ASN A 298 -18.54 44.67 -17.23
CA ASN A 298 -19.03 43.70 -18.20
C ASN A 298 -18.20 42.42 -18.12
N ILE A 299 -18.52 41.55 -17.17
CA ILE A 299 -17.87 40.23 -17.02
C ILE A 299 -18.67 39.21 -17.81
N THR A 300 -18.11 38.75 -18.93
CA THR A 300 -18.75 37.70 -19.74
C THR A 300 -18.54 36.32 -19.12
N ASN A 301 -19.31 35.33 -19.57
CA ASN A 301 -19.08 33.93 -19.16
C ASN A 301 -17.71 33.41 -19.64
N GLU A 302 -17.19 33.94 -20.75
CA GLU A 302 -15.85 33.60 -21.24
C GLU A 302 -14.77 34.22 -20.34
N ASP A 303 -14.93 35.47 -19.89
CA ASP A 303 -14.03 36.08 -18.90
C ASP A 303 -13.99 35.27 -17.60
N GLU A 304 -15.15 34.87 -17.06
CA GLU A 304 -15.23 34.03 -15.86
C GLU A 304 -14.42 32.74 -16.05
N LYS A 305 -14.63 32.03 -17.16
CA LYS A 305 -13.92 30.80 -17.46
C LYS A 305 -12.41 31.04 -17.53
N GLN A 306 -11.96 32.07 -18.23
CA GLN A 306 -10.55 32.40 -18.36
C GLN A 306 -9.91 32.79 -17.02
N ILE A 307 -10.64 33.51 -16.15
CA ILE A 307 -10.16 33.88 -14.81
C ILE A 307 -10.00 32.64 -13.93
N ILE A 308 -10.98 31.73 -13.94
CA ILE A 308 -10.92 30.47 -13.19
C ILE A 308 -9.77 29.59 -13.71
N ASP A 309 -9.64 29.45 -15.03
CA ASP A 309 -8.56 28.68 -15.64
C ASP A 309 -7.19 29.28 -15.29
N LEU A 310 -7.07 30.61 -15.23
CA LEU A 310 -5.84 31.29 -14.80
C LEU A 310 -5.57 31.07 -13.30
N TYR A 311 -6.60 31.11 -12.46
CA TYR A 311 -6.48 30.82 -11.04
C TYR A 311 -5.97 29.39 -10.81
N GLU A 312 -6.55 28.43 -11.53
CA GLU A 312 -6.09 27.03 -11.50
C GLU A 312 -4.67 26.88 -12.05
N LYS A 313 -4.32 27.60 -13.13
CA LYS A 313 -2.95 27.59 -13.69
C LYS A 313 -1.89 28.10 -12.70
N ILE A 314 -2.23 29.05 -11.82
CA ILE A 314 -1.30 29.61 -10.84
C ILE A 314 -1.17 28.70 -9.62
N PHE A 315 -2.27 28.14 -9.12
CA PHE A 315 -2.28 27.41 -7.86
C PHE A 315 -2.25 25.88 -8.00
N ASP A 316 -2.61 25.34 -9.17
CA ASP A 316 -2.67 23.90 -9.49
C ASP A 316 -3.40 23.09 -8.40
N HIS A 317 -4.60 23.53 -8.01
CA HIS A 317 -5.37 22.88 -6.96
C HIS A 317 -5.78 21.45 -7.33
N GLN A 318 -5.88 21.12 -8.62
CA GLN A 318 -6.10 19.74 -9.07
C GLN A 318 -5.00 18.78 -8.63
N SER A 319 -3.78 19.27 -8.39
CA SER A 319 -2.65 18.50 -7.86
C SER A 319 -2.60 18.47 -6.34
N PHE A 320 -3.53 19.13 -5.64
CA PHE A 320 -3.64 19.08 -4.19
C PHE A 320 -4.17 17.72 -3.74
N THR A 321 -3.27 16.88 -3.23
CA THR A 321 -3.60 15.54 -2.71
C THR A 321 -4.01 15.58 -1.23
N GLY A 322 -3.78 16.70 -0.54
CA GLY A 322 -4.04 16.89 0.88
C GLY A 322 -2.91 17.65 1.56
N ARG A 323 -2.88 17.63 2.90
CA ARG A 323 -1.83 18.31 3.69
C ARG A 323 -0.43 17.73 3.52
N SER A 324 -0.31 16.50 3.02
CA SER A 324 0.92 15.77 2.71
C SER A 324 2.00 16.64 2.04
N GLY A 325 1.58 17.38 1.02
CA GLY A 325 2.44 18.23 0.21
C GLY A 325 2.59 19.67 0.71
N SER A 326 2.05 20.03 1.89
CA SER A 326 2.01 21.43 2.36
C SER A 326 2.53 21.66 3.79
N PHE A 327 3.09 20.62 4.43
CA PHE A 327 3.74 20.69 5.74
C PHE A 327 5.01 19.81 5.81
N TYR A 328 5.76 19.92 6.91
CA TYR A 328 7.16 19.41 7.02
C TYR A 328 7.39 18.42 8.17
N LYS A 329 6.32 17.86 8.77
CA LYS A 329 6.36 16.90 9.89
C LYS A 329 5.30 15.81 9.68
N TYR A 330 5.30 14.76 10.49
CA TYR A 330 4.36 13.64 10.39
C TYR A 330 4.50 12.91 9.04
N GLU A 331 3.45 12.84 8.24
CA GLU A 331 3.50 12.31 6.88
C GLU A 331 4.17 13.30 5.90
N GLY A 332 4.40 14.55 6.29
CA GLY A 332 4.78 15.65 5.41
C GLY A 332 6.13 15.54 4.70
N LEU A 333 6.43 16.58 3.94
CA LEU A 333 7.59 16.65 3.04
C LEU A 333 8.91 16.34 3.76
N GLY A 334 9.62 15.33 3.25
CA GLY A 334 10.91 14.87 3.75
C GLY A 334 10.88 14.04 5.04
N SER A 335 9.70 13.83 5.62
CA SER A 335 9.54 13.00 6.81
C SER A 335 9.51 11.52 6.45
N ILE A 336 10.26 10.70 7.19
CA ILE A 336 10.15 9.24 7.13
C ILE A 336 9.00 8.83 8.04
N TYR A 337 8.08 8.01 7.54
CA TYR A 337 7.00 7.43 8.33
C TYR A 337 7.24 5.93 8.53
N TRP A 338 7.70 5.56 9.72
CA TRP A 338 8.35 4.27 9.97
C TRP A 338 7.46 3.06 9.77
N HIS A 339 6.14 3.20 10.00
CA HIS A 339 5.21 2.11 9.74
C HIS A 339 5.24 1.66 8.27
N MET A 340 5.34 2.58 7.31
CA MET A 340 5.42 2.21 5.89
C MET A 340 6.77 1.56 5.54
N VAL A 341 7.85 1.98 6.18
CA VAL A 341 9.18 1.36 6.02
C VAL A 341 9.19 -0.07 6.55
N SER A 342 8.56 -0.33 7.70
CA SER A 342 8.45 -1.71 8.22
C SER A 342 7.52 -2.59 7.39
N LYS A 343 6.50 -2.02 6.72
CA LYS A 343 5.74 -2.76 5.70
C LYS A 343 6.59 -3.11 4.49
N LEU A 344 7.48 -2.21 4.05
CA LEU A 344 8.46 -2.51 3.01
C LEU A 344 9.35 -3.68 3.45
N LEU A 345 9.90 -3.65 4.66
CA LEU A 345 10.73 -4.73 5.21
C LEU A 345 9.99 -6.08 5.13
N LEU A 346 8.74 -6.12 5.60
CA LEU A 346 7.91 -7.32 5.56
C LEU A 346 7.70 -7.82 4.11
N SER A 347 7.36 -6.92 3.18
CA SER A 347 7.13 -7.27 1.77
C SER A 347 8.38 -7.82 1.08
N ILE A 348 9.57 -7.34 1.46
CA ILE A 348 10.86 -7.88 0.97
C ILE A 348 11.09 -9.28 1.58
N GLY A 349 10.76 -9.48 2.86
CA GLY A 349 10.83 -10.80 3.50
C GLY A 349 9.95 -11.84 2.80
N GLU A 350 8.70 -11.48 2.48
CA GLU A 350 7.80 -12.32 1.67
C GLU A 350 8.40 -12.60 0.28
N SER A 351 9.06 -11.62 -0.33
CA SER A 351 9.70 -11.77 -1.64
C SER A 351 10.91 -12.70 -1.61
N ILE A 352 11.75 -12.63 -0.56
CA ILE A 352 12.85 -13.57 -0.31
C ILE A 352 12.28 -14.97 -0.21
N LYS A 353 11.18 -15.15 0.54
CA LYS A 353 10.56 -16.47 0.71
C LYS A 353 10.09 -17.06 -0.62
N ASN A 354 9.47 -16.24 -1.46
CA ASN A 354 9.05 -16.65 -2.79
C ASN A 354 10.24 -16.97 -3.70
N ALA A 355 11.34 -16.23 -3.58
CA ALA A 355 12.56 -16.52 -4.33
C ALA A 355 13.18 -17.87 -3.94
N GLU A 356 13.16 -18.23 -2.66
CA GLU A 356 13.60 -19.54 -2.19
C GLU A 356 12.77 -20.69 -2.78
N SER A 357 11.44 -20.58 -2.75
CA SER A 357 10.55 -21.64 -3.24
C SER A 357 10.72 -21.89 -4.75
N GLN A 358 11.18 -20.89 -5.48
CA GLN A 358 11.48 -20.97 -6.91
C GLN A 358 12.91 -21.43 -7.24
N ASN A 359 13.75 -21.71 -6.23
CA ASN A 359 15.16 -22.10 -6.39
C ASN A 359 15.94 -21.15 -7.32
N VAL A 360 15.77 -19.84 -7.14
CA VAL A 360 16.49 -18.85 -7.96
C VAL A 360 18.00 -18.91 -7.73
N LYS A 361 18.76 -18.28 -8.63
CA LYS A 361 20.22 -18.18 -8.51
C LYS A 361 20.62 -17.53 -7.17
N PRO A 362 21.65 -18.04 -6.47
CA PRO A 362 22.11 -17.49 -5.19
C PRO A 362 22.40 -15.98 -5.23
N GLU A 363 22.90 -15.46 -6.34
CA GLU A 363 23.22 -14.03 -6.50
C GLU A 363 21.97 -13.14 -6.47
N ILE A 364 20.83 -13.62 -6.98
CA ILE A 364 19.56 -12.91 -6.96
C ILE A 364 19.01 -12.92 -5.53
N LEU A 365 19.02 -14.09 -4.88
CA LEU A 365 18.57 -14.23 -3.49
C LEU A 365 19.39 -13.34 -2.55
N ASN A 366 20.72 -13.33 -2.67
CA ASN A 366 21.60 -12.50 -1.85
C ASN A 366 21.36 -11.00 -2.07
N GLN A 367 21.00 -10.56 -3.28
CA GLN A 367 20.63 -9.16 -3.51
C GLN A 367 19.31 -8.78 -2.82
N LEU A 368 18.31 -9.66 -2.81
CA LEU A 368 17.07 -9.42 -2.05
C LEU A 368 17.34 -9.37 -0.55
N ILE A 369 18.18 -10.27 -0.04
CA ILE A 369 18.62 -10.28 1.36
C ILE A 369 19.37 -8.98 1.70
N SER A 370 20.22 -8.47 0.80
CA SER A 370 20.88 -7.18 0.96
C SER A 370 19.87 -6.03 1.07
N HIS A 371 18.85 -5.98 0.20
CA HIS A 371 17.78 -4.99 0.30
C HIS A 371 17.02 -5.08 1.63
N TYR A 372 16.71 -6.29 2.10
CA TYR A 372 16.08 -6.52 3.40
C TYR A 372 16.90 -5.92 4.55
N PHE A 373 18.19 -6.25 4.61
CA PHE A 373 19.06 -5.74 5.66
C PHE A 373 19.32 -4.23 5.54
N ASN A 374 19.37 -3.67 4.33
CA ASN A 374 19.47 -2.22 4.13
C ASN A 374 18.24 -1.51 4.72
N VAL A 375 17.02 -1.99 4.46
CA VAL A 375 15.80 -1.44 5.06
C VAL A 375 15.81 -1.60 6.57
N LYS A 376 16.17 -2.79 7.09
CA LYS A 376 16.25 -3.06 8.53
C LYS A 376 17.25 -2.16 9.24
N ASN A 377 18.42 -1.95 8.67
CA ASN A 377 19.44 -1.04 9.20
C ASN A 377 18.92 0.40 9.21
N GLY A 378 18.17 0.80 8.18
CA GLY A 378 17.49 2.08 8.09
C GLY A 378 16.47 2.34 9.20
N ILE A 379 15.71 1.33 9.65
CA ILE A 379 14.79 1.42 10.80
C ILE A 379 15.51 1.92 12.05
N GLY A 380 16.76 1.52 12.22
CA GLY A 380 17.70 2.26 13.06
C GLY A 380 17.94 1.74 14.46
N ALA A 381 17.57 0.49 14.78
CA ALA A 381 17.86 -0.13 16.08
C ALA A 381 19.38 -0.16 16.45
N HIS A 382 20.26 0.02 15.46
CA HIS A 382 21.72 0.06 15.61
C HIS A 382 22.32 1.45 15.30
N LYS A 383 21.50 2.48 15.08
CA LYS A 383 21.99 3.86 14.92
C LYS A 383 22.50 4.40 16.26
N SER A 384 23.39 5.38 16.21
CA SER A 384 23.75 6.11 17.42
C SER A 384 22.52 6.85 17.97
N PRO A 385 22.39 7.05 19.30
CA PRO A 385 21.30 7.85 19.86
C PRO A 385 21.22 9.27 19.28
N LYS A 386 22.35 9.82 18.83
CA LYS A 386 22.42 11.12 18.17
C LYS A 386 21.76 11.10 16.79
N ASP A 387 22.06 10.09 15.97
CA ASP A 387 21.53 9.98 14.60
C ASP A 387 20.06 9.55 14.60
N TYR A 388 19.66 8.73 15.60
CA TYR A 388 18.27 8.36 15.84
C TYR A 388 17.46 9.52 16.42
N GLY A 389 18.07 10.27 17.34
CA GLY A 389 17.47 11.36 18.12
C GLY A 389 16.69 10.93 19.36
N SER A 390 16.83 9.66 19.77
CA SER A 390 16.31 9.09 21.02
C SER A 390 16.99 7.73 21.29
N PHE A 391 16.45 6.92 22.20
CA PHE A 391 16.83 5.52 22.39
C PHE A 391 16.45 4.68 21.16
N PRO A 392 17.42 4.06 20.45
CA PRO A 392 17.15 3.33 19.21
C PRO A 392 16.27 2.08 19.34
N PHE A 393 16.09 1.57 20.57
CA PHE A 393 15.29 0.39 20.86
C PHE A 393 13.79 0.70 21.02
N ASP A 394 13.44 1.98 21.16
CA ASP A 394 12.05 2.42 21.29
C ASP A 394 11.48 2.75 19.90
N PRO A 395 10.28 2.25 19.54
CA PRO A 395 9.64 2.60 18.28
C PRO A 395 9.04 4.01 18.30
N TYR A 396 9.04 4.68 17.14
CA TYR A 396 8.50 6.02 16.94
C TYR A 396 7.72 6.09 15.62
N SER A 397 6.72 6.96 15.51
CA SER A 397 5.92 7.04 14.29
C SER A 397 6.68 7.60 13.09
N HIS A 398 7.48 8.66 13.28
CA HIS A 398 8.11 9.35 12.16
C HIS A 398 9.40 10.09 12.53
N THR A 399 10.23 10.39 11.52
CA THR A 399 11.45 11.22 11.64
C THR A 399 11.42 12.34 10.57
N PRO A 400 11.13 13.59 10.96
CA PRO A 400 11.17 14.76 10.05
C PRO A 400 12.57 15.07 9.53
N LEU A 401 12.71 16.02 8.60
CA LEU A 401 14.03 16.46 8.12
C LEU A 401 14.85 17.19 9.19
N MET A 402 14.17 18.00 10.01
CA MET A 402 14.80 18.94 10.94
C MET A 402 14.93 18.42 12.38
N LEU A 403 14.48 17.19 12.66
CA LEU A 403 14.45 16.60 14.00
C LEU A 403 14.78 15.10 13.94
N GLY A 404 15.16 14.54 15.09
CA GLY A 404 15.18 13.09 15.28
C GLY A 404 13.77 12.49 15.38
N VAL A 405 13.69 11.21 15.73
CA VAL A 405 12.42 10.46 15.87
C VAL A 405 11.37 11.17 16.73
N GLN A 406 10.08 11.00 16.40
CA GLN A 406 8.94 11.68 17.00
C GLN A 406 7.76 10.72 17.23
N GLN A 407 6.97 10.97 18.28
CA GLN A 407 5.82 10.17 18.72
C GLN A 407 6.21 8.74 19.19
N PRO A 408 6.66 8.56 20.44
CA PRO A 408 7.11 7.26 20.96
C PRO A 408 5.96 6.25 21.14
N GLY A 409 6.32 4.97 21.04
CA GLY A 409 5.55 3.85 21.59
C GLY A 409 4.58 3.21 20.61
N MET A 410 3.28 3.57 20.71
CA MET A 410 2.18 2.79 20.11
C MET A 410 1.96 3.04 18.62
N THR A 411 3.01 2.92 17.81
CA THR A 411 2.93 2.94 16.34
C THR A 411 2.61 1.56 15.77
N GLY A 412 1.88 1.51 14.65
CA GLY A 412 1.61 0.27 13.92
C GLY A 412 2.86 -0.41 13.35
N GLN A 413 4.01 0.27 13.35
CA GLN A 413 5.32 -0.27 12.97
C GLN A 413 5.64 -1.59 13.69
N VAL A 414 5.38 -1.65 15.00
CA VAL A 414 5.81 -2.78 15.85
C VAL A 414 5.24 -4.12 15.41
N LYS A 415 4.01 -4.14 14.86
CA LYS A 415 3.41 -5.40 14.39
C LYS A 415 4.13 -5.96 13.18
N GLU A 416 4.58 -5.09 12.27
CA GLU A 416 5.27 -5.50 11.05
C GLU A 416 6.68 -5.99 11.40
N ASP A 417 7.34 -5.33 12.35
CA ASP A 417 8.67 -5.71 12.86
C ASP A 417 8.61 -7.05 13.62
N ILE A 418 7.54 -7.32 14.38
CA ILE A 418 7.32 -8.63 15.04
C ILE A 418 7.18 -9.75 13.99
N ILE A 419 6.35 -9.55 12.95
CA ILE A 419 6.17 -10.55 11.90
C ILE A 419 7.48 -10.76 11.13
N SER A 420 8.18 -9.67 10.83
CA SER A 420 9.49 -9.71 10.17
C SER A 420 10.52 -10.46 11.02
N ARG A 421 10.51 -10.31 12.35
CA ARG A 421 11.39 -11.06 13.25
C ARG A 421 11.06 -12.56 13.26
N PHE A 422 9.79 -12.96 13.20
CA PHE A 422 9.44 -14.38 13.07
C PHE A 422 9.90 -14.96 11.73
N PHE A 423 9.83 -14.18 10.65
CA PHE A 423 10.41 -14.56 9.36
C PHE A 423 11.94 -14.73 9.45
N GLU A 424 12.65 -13.80 10.09
CA GLU A 424 14.11 -13.91 10.30
C GLU A 424 14.49 -15.16 11.08
N LEU A 425 13.74 -15.47 12.13
CA LEU A 425 13.91 -16.69 12.94
C LEU A 425 13.51 -17.96 12.18
N GLY A 426 12.93 -17.85 10.99
CA GLY A 426 12.54 -18.97 10.15
C GLY A 426 11.28 -19.68 10.61
N ILE A 427 10.38 -19.00 11.34
CA ILE A 427 9.13 -19.60 11.82
C ILE A 427 8.08 -19.58 10.71
N TYR A 428 7.64 -20.77 10.27
CA TYR A 428 6.61 -20.92 9.24
C TYR A 428 5.51 -21.89 9.67
N ILE A 429 4.29 -21.59 9.26
CA ILE A 429 3.13 -22.47 9.44
C ILE A 429 2.57 -22.80 8.07
N ASN A 430 2.54 -24.08 7.72
CA ASN A 430 1.91 -24.57 6.49
C ASN A 430 1.30 -25.94 6.73
N GLY A 431 0.14 -26.24 6.14
CA GLY A 431 -0.55 -27.52 6.32
C GLY A 431 -0.84 -27.89 7.78
N GLY A 432 -0.98 -26.90 8.67
CA GLY A 432 -1.14 -27.11 10.11
C GLY A 432 0.13 -27.54 10.86
N GLN A 433 1.31 -27.42 10.23
CA GLN A 433 2.59 -27.80 10.81
C GLN A 433 3.49 -26.58 11.06
N LEU A 434 4.13 -26.54 12.23
CA LEU A 434 5.20 -25.61 12.54
C LEU A 434 6.51 -26.10 11.90
N SER A 435 7.14 -25.25 11.10
CA SER A 435 8.43 -25.52 10.46
C SER A 435 9.44 -24.43 10.76
N ILE A 436 10.71 -24.82 10.80
CA ILE A 436 11.84 -23.97 11.07
C ILE A 436 12.76 -23.93 9.84
N ASN A 437 12.89 -22.76 9.22
CA ASN A 437 13.75 -22.55 8.06
C ASN A 437 14.40 -21.14 8.09
N PRO A 438 15.47 -20.94 8.87
CA PRO A 438 16.06 -19.63 9.08
C PRO A 438 16.97 -19.19 7.92
N THR A 439 16.36 -18.75 6.81
CA THR A 439 17.06 -18.36 5.57
C THR A 439 18.02 -17.20 5.74
N ILE A 440 17.59 -16.18 6.49
CA ILE A 440 18.31 -14.90 6.61
C ILE A 440 18.88 -14.68 8.01
N LEU A 441 18.75 -15.66 8.91
CA LEU A 441 19.25 -15.53 10.27
C LEU A 441 20.78 -15.47 10.26
N ARG A 442 21.35 -14.48 10.96
CA ARG A 442 22.79 -14.26 10.94
C ARG A 442 23.51 -14.98 12.05
N LYS A 443 24.67 -15.56 11.74
CA LYS A 443 25.55 -16.18 12.75
C LYS A 443 25.91 -15.21 13.88
N THR A 444 26.08 -13.92 13.57
CA THR A 444 26.36 -12.86 14.56
C THR A 444 25.23 -12.61 15.56
N GLU A 445 24.05 -13.21 15.37
CA GLU A 445 22.94 -13.11 16.33
C GLU A 445 22.98 -14.21 17.40
N PHE A 446 23.88 -15.19 17.26
CA PHE A 446 24.08 -16.23 18.26
C PHE A 446 25.05 -15.73 19.34
N ILE A 447 24.75 -16.09 20.58
CA ILE A 447 25.64 -15.86 21.73
C ILE A 447 26.77 -16.88 21.65
N GLU A 448 28.00 -16.38 21.52
CA GLU A 448 29.22 -17.20 21.57
C GLU A 448 29.42 -17.74 23.00
N THR A 449 29.81 -19.00 23.12
CA THR A 449 29.98 -19.67 24.40
C THR A 449 31.33 -19.36 25.04
N ASN A 450 31.31 -18.73 26.22
CA ASN A 450 32.50 -18.34 26.97
C ASN A 450 32.57 -19.09 28.32
N ASN A 451 32.61 -20.44 28.25
CA ASN A 451 33.09 -21.43 29.25
C ASN A 451 32.90 -21.23 30.78
N LYS A 452 32.07 -20.32 31.30
CA LYS A 452 31.88 -20.19 32.76
C LYS A 452 30.44 -19.99 33.25
N THR A 453 29.47 -19.65 32.40
CA THR A 453 28.09 -19.36 32.83
C THR A 453 26.99 -19.79 31.85
N ASP A 454 27.33 -20.41 30.73
CA ASP A 454 26.38 -20.67 29.65
C ASP A 454 25.70 -22.03 29.81
N ASN A 455 24.38 -22.07 29.53
CA ASN A 455 23.58 -23.31 29.58
C ASN A 455 23.86 -24.29 28.43
N TYR A 456 24.65 -23.86 27.43
CA TYR A 456 24.92 -24.59 26.20
C TYR A 456 26.43 -24.56 25.91
N ASN A 457 26.95 -25.63 25.31
CA ASN A 457 28.38 -25.76 24.93
C ASN A 457 28.66 -25.29 23.49
N SER A 458 27.62 -24.83 22.78
CA SER A 458 27.66 -24.39 21.39
C SER A 458 27.03 -23.00 21.27
N PRO A 459 27.38 -22.20 20.25
CA PRO A 459 26.73 -20.91 20.01
C PRO A 459 25.21 -21.08 19.93
N TRP A 460 24.48 -20.22 20.65
CA TRP A 460 23.05 -20.40 20.87
C TRP A 460 22.25 -19.10 20.76
N LEU A 461 20.97 -19.24 20.44
CA LEU A 461 19.98 -18.17 20.45
C LEU A 461 18.69 -18.73 21.05
N SER A 462 17.98 -17.95 21.86
CA SER A 462 16.70 -18.37 22.43
C SER A 462 15.60 -17.33 22.20
N PHE A 463 14.38 -17.82 21.98
CA PHE A 463 13.16 -17.02 21.92
C PHE A 463 11.97 -17.89 22.31
N SER A 464 10.75 -17.34 22.28
CA SER A 464 9.54 -18.12 22.54
C SER A 464 8.55 -17.99 21.40
N TYR A 465 7.78 -19.05 21.14
CA TYR A 465 6.64 -19.03 20.23
C TYR A 465 5.46 -19.75 20.89
N CYS A 466 4.29 -19.09 20.96
CA CYS A 466 3.12 -19.59 21.70
C CYS A 466 3.42 -20.04 23.15
N SER A 467 4.35 -19.35 23.83
CA SER A 467 4.82 -19.69 25.18
C SER A 467 5.59 -21.02 25.31
N VAL A 468 6.07 -21.56 24.21
CA VAL A 468 7.08 -22.63 24.21
C VAL A 468 8.45 -22.02 23.97
N ASP A 469 9.43 -22.38 24.81
CA ASP A 469 10.81 -21.94 24.64
C ASP A 469 11.42 -22.64 23.42
N ILE A 470 12.04 -21.86 22.53
CA ILE A 470 12.77 -22.37 21.37
C ILE A 470 14.22 -21.94 21.50
N VAL A 471 15.13 -22.91 21.40
CA VAL A 471 16.57 -22.69 21.44
C VAL A 471 17.20 -23.20 20.16
N TYR A 472 17.94 -22.34 19.48
CA TYR A 472 18.73 -22.66 18.31
C TYR A 472 20.17 -22.88 18.72
N LEU A 473 20.79 -23.97 18.24
CA LEU A 473 22.17 -24.35 18.50
C LEU A 473 22.94 -24.52 17.21
N ILE A 474 24.17 -24.01 17.14
CA ILE A 474 25.11 -24.28 16.04
C ILE A 474 26.12 -25.33 16.53
N ASP A 475 25.78 -26.62 16.38
CA ASP A 475 26.53 -27.73 16.98
C ASP A 475 26.88 -28.85 15.98
N ASN A 476 26.77 -28.57 14.67
CA ASN A 476 26.99 -29.53 13.59
C ASN A 476 26.00 -30.71 13.59
N SER A 477 24.91 -30.64 14.35
CA SER A 477 23.81 -31.60 14.30
C SER A 477 22.63 -31.06 13.46
N LYS A 478 21.64 -31.92 13.21
CA LYS A 478 20.42 -31.56 12.46
C LYS A 478 19.21 -32.17 13.14
N GLY A 479 18.19 -31.36 13.35
CA GLY A 479 16.90 -31.83 13.84
C GLY A 479 16.32 -30.96 14.93
N ILE A 480 15.27 -31.48 15.57
CA ILE A 480 14.59 -30.85 16.69
C ILE A 480 14.47 -31.87 17.83
N ASP A 481 15.01 -31.54 19.00
CA ASP A 481 14.70 -32.22 20.25
C ASP A 481 13.50 -31.55 20.91
N ILE A 482 12.43 -32.30 21.08
CA ILE A 482 11.19 -31.87 21.74
C ILE A 482 11.27 -32.31 23.20
N VAL A 483 11.37 -31.34 24.10
CA VAL A 483 11.38 -31.57 25.54
C VAL A 483 9.97 -31.36 26.08
N PHE A 484 9.36 -32.44 26.55
CA PHE A 484 8.03 -32.41 27.16
C PHE A 484 8.08 -31.98 28.62
N CYS A 485 6.95 -31.52 29.16
CA CYS A 485 6.83 -31.08 30.54
C CYS A 485 7.07 -32.20 31.57
N ASP A 486 6.86 -33.46 31.20
CA ASP A 486 7.14 -34.65 32.02
C ASP A 486 8.63 -35.08 32.01
N GLY A 487 9.48 -34.38 31.24
CA GLY A 487 10.90 -34.66 31.08
C GLY A 487 11.23 -35.63 29.95
N LYS A 488 10.23 -36.19 29.25
CA LYS A 488 10.48 -36.99 28.05
C LYS A 488 11.11 -36.13 26.96
N ILE A 489 12.00 -36.73 26.17
CA ILE A 489 12.61 -36.12 24.99
C ILE A 489 12.27 -36.96 23.77
N GLU A 490 11.80 -36.32 22.72
CA GLU A 490 11.59 -36.93 21.40
C GLU A 490 12.44 -36.20 20.36
N GLN A 491 13.16 -36.96 19.52
CA GLN A 491 14.08 -36.39 18.53
C GLN A 491 13.50 -36.52 17.13
N LEU A 492 13.51 -35.42 16.38
CA LEU A 492 13.13 -35.36 14.98
C LEU A 492 14.35 -35.04 14.12
N SER A 493 14.55 -35.77 13.03
CA SER A 493 15.61 -35.47 12.05
C SER A 493 15.23 -34.35 11.06
N SER A 494 13.97 -33.92 11.08
CA SER A 494 13.41 -32.82 10.27
C SER A 494 13.35 -31.52 11.07
N TYR A 495 13.13 -30.40 10.36
CA TYR A 495 12.80 -29.11 10.96
C TYR A 495 11.30 -28.81 10.94
N THR A 496 10.46 -29.82 10.76
CA THR A 496 9.01 -29.68 10.66
C THR A 496 8.36 -30.60 11.67
N LEU A 497 7.57 -30.02 12.56
CA LEU A 497 6.84 -30.77 13.56
C LEU A 497 5.64 -31.47 12.91
N PRO A 498 5.27 -32.67 13.38
CA PRO A 498 3.99 -33.29 13.07
C PRO A 498 2.80 -32.36 13.40
N VAL A 499 1.68 -32.55 12.71
CA VAL A 499 0.46 -31.72 12.89
C VAL A 499 -0.02 -31.75 14.35
N SER A 500 -0.02 -32.91 15.00
CA SER A 500 -0.47 -33.06 16.40
C SER A 500 0.35 -32.21 17.36
N LEU A 501 1.68 -32.28 17.28
CA LEU A 501 2.59 -31.50 18.12
C LEU A 501 2.50 -30.01 17.81
N SER A 502 2.35 -29.64 16.53
CA SER A 502 2.14 -28.26 16.11
C SER A 502 0.84 -27.69 16.71
N GLN A 503 -0.25 -28.45 16.67
CA GLN A 503 -1.53 -28.08 17.28
C GLN A 503 -1.42 -27.94 18.80
N SER A 504 -0.64 -28.79 19.48
CA SER A 504 -0.38 -28.67 20.92
C SER A 504 0.27 -27.33 21.27
N ILE A 505 1.25 -26.88 20.46
CA ILE A 505 1.87 -25.55 20.58
C ILE A 505 0.85 -24.44 20.29
N PHE A 506 0.11 -24.50 19.18
CA PHE A 506 -0.83 -23.45 18.79
C PHE A 506 -1.96 -23.26 19.79
N ASN A 507 -2.46 -24.36 20.36
CA ASN A 507 -3.52 -24.37 21.36
C ASN A 507 -3.01 -24.15 22.79
N ARG A 508 -1.70 -23.96 22.98
CA ARG A 508 -1.07 -23.72 24.29
C ARG A 508 -1.43 -24.80 25.32
N GLN A 509 -1.41 -26.07 24.89
CA GLN A 509 -1.80 -27.21 25.75
C GLN A 509 -0.81 -27.50 26.88
N ASN A 510 0.35 -26.83 26.90
CA ASN A 510 1.38 -26.95 27.93
C ASN A 510 1.97 -28.38 28.05
N GLU A 511 1.99 -29.13 26.95
CA GLU A 511 2.62 -30.46 26.87
C GLU A 511 4.12 -30.36 26.55
N ILE A 512 4.47 -29.42 25.66
CA ILE A 512 5.84 -29.18 25.21
C ILE A 512 6.42 -28.02 26.01
N LYS A 513 7.52 -28.29 26.72
CA LYS A 513 8.24 -27.29 27.51
C LYS A 513 9.19 -26.48 26.65
N LYS A 514 9.96 -27.17 25.79
CA LYS A 514 11.05 -26.55 25.01
C LYS A 514 11.28 -27.31 23.71
N LEU A 515 11.62 -26.58 22.65
CA LEU A 515 12.18 -27.10 21.42
C LEU A 515 13.66 -26.71 21.35
N ILE A 516 14.54 -27.68 21.16
CA ILE A 516 15.97 -27.44 20.88
C ILE A 516 16.21 -27.80 19.43
N VAL A 517 16.70 -26.84 18.65
CA VAL A 517 16.83 -26.93 17.20
C VAL A 517 18.31 -26.88 16.86
N HIS A 518 18.77 -27.93 16.18
CA HIS A 518 20.17 -28.15 15.91
C HIS A 518 20.49 -27.78 14.47
N PHE A 519 21.45 -26.87 14.28
CA PHE A 519 21.92 -26.44 12.97
C PHE A 519 23.35 -26.89 12.69
N ASN A 520 23.56 -27.32 11.46
CA ASN A 520 24.90 -27.51 10.91
C ASN A 520 25.51 -26.14 10.51
N ASN A 521 26.81 -25.93 10.78
CA ASN A 521 27.56 -24.73 10.38
C ASN A 521 27.40 -24.39 8.89
N GLU A 522 27.30 -25.39 8.00
CA GLU A 522 27.09 -25.15 6.56
C GLU A 522 25.75 -24.49 6.23
N LEU A 523 24.71 -24.76 7.04
CA LEU A 523 23.36 -24.22 6.82
C LEU A 523 23.32 -22.71 7.09
N MET A 524 24.15 -22.23 8.02
CA MET A 524 24.26 -20.82 8.39
C MET A 524 25.18 -20.00 7.46
N ASN A 525 26.07 -20.67 6.71
CA ASN A 525 27.03 -20.00 5.82
C ASN A 525 26.50 -19.73 4.40
N LYS A 526 25.34 -20.29 4.01
CA LYS A 526 24.84 -20.21 2.62
C LYS A 526 24.46 -18.81 2.15
N HIS A 527 24.20 -17.86 3.05
CA HIS A 527 23.66 -16.54 2.70
C HIS A 527 24.37 -15.34 3.33
N LEU A 528 25.57 -15.54 3.91
CA LEU A 528 26.25 -14.55 4.76
C LEU A 528 27.74 -14.38 4.47
N GLN A 529 28.06 -13.94 3.25
CA GLN A 529 29.26 -13.15 2.99
C GLN A 529 28.87 -11.79 2.43
#